data_AF-A0A381IBD7-F1
#
_entry.id   AF-A0A381IBD7-F1
#
_cell.length_a   1.000
_cell.length_b   1.000
_cell.length_c   1.000
_cell.angle_alpha   90.00
_cell.angle_beta   90.00
_cell.angle_gamma   90.00
#
_symmetry.space_group_name_H-M   'P 1'
#
loop_
_entity.id
_entity.type
_entity.pdbx_description
1 polymer ?
#
loop_
_entity_poly.entity_id
_entity_poly.type
_entity_poly.pdbx_seq_one_letter_code
_entity_poly.pdbx_strand_id
1 'polypeptide(L)'
;MITLSFDIVQTLTLSIFFFLIGNLLKNKVNFLNNFCIPAPVIGGLLFCFLNLFFKYFNIADISISGNLMPNFITFFFTTIGLEISINLIKKGGSVLFRYWILCGVLAFCQNILAITISKIIKLEPLLGLMCGNVSMEGGHGYSAAFGLTIENLGIEGAVGVGLSAATIGLIMGGILGCPVAKFLINKYKLKPSSNIDLSIPRYNRNLNRFGSKFFRNKNRIKNNNFSKTITPSVFLEQVLLIFICINTGEIISRCFYITFNILLPSVVTCMFSAVIFRNLNDKINILELNFKLIDFLKELSLGIF
;
A
#
# COMPACT_ATOMS: atom_id res chain seq x y z
N MET A 1 -33.28 14.67 11.04
CA MET A 1 -31.93 14.19 10.73
C MET A 1 -31.07 14.31 11.98
N ILE A 2 -30.65 13.18 12.53
CA ILE A 2 -29.78 13.11 13.72
C ILE A 2 -28.32 13.19 13.25
N THR A 3 -27.51 14.11 13.78
CA THR A 3 -26.07 14.15 13.51
C THR A 3 -25.36 13.24 14.50
N LEU A 4 -24.76 12.16 14.01
CA LEU A 4 -23.98 11.24 14.84
C LEU A 4 -22.50 11.45 14.57
N SER A 5 -21.81 12.11 15.50
CA SER A 5 -20.37 12.31 15.44
C SER A 5 -19.64 11.21 16.19
N PHE A 6 -18.92 10.38 15.45
CA PHE A 6 -18.18 9.26 16.00
C PHE A 6 -16.79 9.73 16.42
N ASP A 7 -16.42 9.45 17.67
CA ASP A 7 -15.06 9.69 18.16
C ASP A 7 -14.05 8.68 17.55
N ILE A 8 -12.79 8.77 17.97
CA ILE A 8 -11.71 7.91 17.45
C ILE A 8 -12.00 6.43 17.73
N VAL A 9 -12.48 6.09 18.93
CA VAL A 9 -12.72 4.69 19.34
C VAL A 9 -13.91 4.11 18.57
N GLN A 10 -14.98 4.90 18.44
CA GLN A 10 -16.18 4.52 17.71
C GLN A 10 -15.88 4.39 16.20
N THR A 11 -15.08 5.31 15.64
CA THR A 11 -14.64 5.25 14.24
C THR A 11 -13.80 3.99 13.99
N LEU A 12 -12.81 3.71 14.85
CA LEU A 12 -11.96 2.52 14.74
C LEU A 12 -12.79 1.23 14.83
N THR A 13 -13.76 1.20 15.75
CA THR A 13 -14.69 0.08 15.90
C THR A 13 -15.46 -0.16 14.60
N LEU A 14 -15.96 0.90 13.98
CA LEU A 14 -16.69 0.84 12.72
C LEU A 14 -15.80 0.37 11.57
N SER A 15 -14.58 0.91 11.45
CA SER A 15 -13.61 0.50 10.44
C SER A 15 -13.27 -0.98 10.54
N ILE A 16 -12.96 -1.48 11.76
CA ILE A 16 -12.67 -2.90 11.97
C ILE A 16 -13.90 -3.77 11.65
N PHE A 17 -15.09 -3.36 12.07
CA PHE A 17 -16.33 -4.07 11.79
C PHE A 17 -16.56 -4.22 10.28
N PHE A 18 -16.49 -3.12 9.53
CA PHE A 18 -16.67 -3.14 8.08
C PHE A 18 -15.53 -3.85 7.35
N PHE A 19 -14.29 -3.75 7.82
CA PHE A 19 -13.17 -4.53 7.29
C PHE A 19 -13.43 -6.04 7.41
N LEU A 20 -13.89 -6.51 8.57
CA LEU A 20 -14.22 -7.93 8.79
C LEU A 20 -15.37 -8.38 7.86
N ILE A 21 -16.42 -7.57 7.72
CA ILE A 21 -17.50 -7.84 6.75
C ILE A 21 -16.97 -7.88 5.32
N GLY A 22 -16.13 -6.93 4.93
CA GLY A 22 -15.50 -6.87 3.62
C GLY A 22 -14.68 -8.12 3.34
N ASN A 23 -13.95 -8.63 4.33
CA ASN A 23 -13.19 -9.87 4.21
C ASN A 23 -14.12 -11.10 4.05
N LEU A 24 -15.21 -11.17 4.81
CA LEU A 24 -16.21 -12.23 4.66
C LEU A 24 -16.84 -12.23 3.26
N LEU A 25 -17.19 -11.05 2.75
CA LEU A 25 -17.80 -10.91 1.42
C LEU A 25 -16.82 -11.21 0.30
N LYS A 26 -15.58 -10.73 0.40
CA LYS A 26 -14.50 -11.07 -0.55
C LYS A 26 -14.34 -12.57 -0.71
N ASN A 27 -14.41 -13.32 0.39
CA ASN A 27 -14.24 -14.78 0.37
C ASN A 27 -15.49 -15.54 -0.10
N LYS A 28 -16.68 -14.96 0.02
CA LYS A 28 -17.94 -15.56 -0.44
C LYS A 28 -18.25 -15.28 -1.91
N VAL A 29 -17.90 -14.09 -2.40
CA VAL A 29 -18.25 -13.63 -3.75
C VAL A 29 -17.05 -13.81 -4.68
N ASN A 30 -17.11 -14.83 -5.55
CA ASN A 30 -16.03 -15.15 -6.49
C ASN A 30 -15.62 -13.97 -7.36
N PHE A 31 -16.55 -13.09 -7.75
CA PHE A 31 -16.24 -11.89 -8.53
C PHE A 31 -15.25 -10.99 -7.79
N LEU A 32 -15.53 -10.65 -6.53
CA LEU A 32 -14.68 -9.77 -5.71
C LEU A 32 -13.27 -10.35 -5.55
N ASN A 33 -13.17 -11.67 -5.37
CA ASN A 33 -11.89 -12.36 -5.24
C ASN A 33 -11.13 -12.44 -6.58
N ASN A 34 -11.82 -12.77 -7.68
CA ASN A 34 -11.21 -12.91 -9.01
C ASN A 34 -10.65 -11.58 -9.53
N PHE A 35 -11.28 -10.46 -9.18
CA PHE A 35 -10.79 -9.10 -9.51
C PHE A 35 -9.88 -8.51 -8.42
N CYS A 36 -9.48 -9.32 -7.43
CA CYS A 36 -8.58 -8.93 -6.34
C CYS A 36 -9.03 -7.69 -5.56
N ILE A 37 -10.33 -7.43 -5.46
CA ILE A 37 -10.85 -6.25 -4.76
C ILE A 37 -10.47 -6.35 -3.26
N PRO A 38 -9.79 -5.35 -2.69
CA PRO A 38 -9.37 -5.38 -1.29
C PRO A 38 -10.56 -5.41 -0.32
N ALA A 39 -10.39 -6.10 0.81
CA ALA A 39 -11.39 -6.14 1.88
C ALA A 39 -11.73 -4.74 2.46
N PRO A 40 -10.75 -3.83 2.69
CA PRO A 40 -11.04 -2.47 3.17
C PRO A 40 -11.95 -1.69 2.21
N VAL A 41 -11.72 -1.82 0.90
CA VAL A 41 -12.54 -1.16 -0.14
C VAL A 41 -13.98 -1.68 -0.11
N ILE A 42 -14.18 -2.99 0.00
CA ILE A 42 -15.52 -3.60 0.08
C ILE A 42 -16.24 -3.13 1.35
N GLY A 43 -15.56 -3.14 2.49
CA GLY A 43 -16.09 -2.68 3.77
C GLY A 43 -16.47 -1.19 3.75
N GLY A 44 -15.55 -0.35 3.28
CA GLY A 44 -15.76 1.10 3.15
C GLY A 44 -16.95 1.44 2.23
N LEU A 45 -17.08 0.77 1.09
CA LEU A 45 -18.21 0.97 0.18
C LEU A 45 -19.56 0.62 0.84
N LEU A 46 -19.62 -0.44 1.64
CA LEU A 46 -20.83 -0.79 2.38
C LEU A 46 -21.21 0.29 3.39
N PHE A 47 -20.21 0.82 4.11
CA PHE A 47 -20.43 1.95 5.01
C PHE A 47 -20.92 3.19 4.26
N CYS A 48 -20.31 3.51 3.10
CA CYS A 48 -20.75 4.63 2.27
C CYS A 48 -22.21 4.48 1.81
N PHE A 49 -22.64 3.29 1.37
CA PHE A 49 -24.03 3.04 1.01
C PHE A 49 -24.98 3.15 2.20
N LEU A 50 -24.57 2.68 3.38
CA LEU A 50 -25.37 2.81 4.59
C LEU A 50 -25.53 4.28 5.01
N ASN A 51 -24.44 5.06 5.01
CA ASN A 51 -24.48 6.47 5.34
C ASN A 51 -25.31 7.25 4.31
N LEU A 52 -25.14 6.94 3.02
CA LEU A 52 -25.95 7.52 1.94
C LEU A 52 -27.44 7.22 2.12
N PHE A 53 -27.79 5.97 2.47
CA PHE A 53 -29.17 5.59 2.77
C PHE A 53 -29.75 6.43 3.91
N PHE A 54 -29.05 6.53 5.04
CA PHE A 54 -29.53 7.33 6.17
C PHE A 54 -29.68 8.81 5.82
N LYS A 55 -28.74 9.36 5.04
CA LYS A 55 -28.78 10.76 4.60
C LYS A 55 -29.91 11.02 3.63
N TYR A 56 -30.12 10.14 2.64
CA TYR A 56 -31.20 10.26 1.65
C TYR A 56 -32.59 10.26 2.28
N PHE A 57 -32.80 9.42 3.30
CA PHE A 57 -34.07 9.36 4.04
C PHE A 57 -34.17 10.35 5.21
N ASN A 58 -33.21 11.28 5.36
CA ASN A 58 -33.14 12.25 6.46
C ASN A 58 -33.15 11.64 7.88
N ILE A 59 -32.72 10.38 8.02
CA ILE A 59 -32.68 9.63 9.28
C ILE A 59 -31.50 10.12 10.11
N ALA A 60 -30.29 10.00 9.58
CA ALA A 60 -29.04 10.38 10.26
C ALA A 60 -27.98 10.86 9.27
N ASP A 61 -27.06 11.69 9.75
CA ASP A 61 -25.81 12.06 9.07
C ASP A 61 -24.65 11.63 9.96
N ILE A 62 -23.92 10.60 9.53
CA ILE A 62 -22.82 10.01 10.31
C ILE A 62 -21.52 10.69 9.91
N SER A 63 -20.89 11.36 10.87
CA SER A 63 -19.53 11.89 10.72
C SER A 63 -18.54 11.02 11.50
N ILE A 64 -17.42 10.68 10.86
CA ILE A 64 -16.34 9.85 11.44
C ILE A 64 -15.08 10.69 11.63
N SER A 65 -14.27 10.33 12.61
CA SER A 65 -13.01 11.02 12.88
C SER A 65 -11.90 10.57 11.92
N GLY A 66 -11.36 11.50 11.11
CA GLY A 66 -10.23 11.26 10.22
C GLY A 66 -8.85 11.31 10.89
N ASN A 67 -8.78 11.55 12.20
CA ASN A 67 -7.54 11.94 12.89
C ASN A 67 -6.46 10.86 12.90
N LEU A 68 -6.84 9.58 12.81
CA LEU A 68 -5.90 8.45 12.92
C LEU A 68 -5.34 8.01 11.57
N MET A 69 -6.00 8.37 10.48
CA MET A 69 -5.67 7.97 9.11
C MET A 69 -4.25 8.39 8.68
N PRO A 70 -3.81 9.66 8.88
CA PRO A 70 -2.43 10.06 8.55
C PRO A 70 -1.37 9.23 9.28
N ASN A 71 -1.65 8.86 10.53
CA ASN A 71 -0.73 8.06 11.35
C ASN A 71 -0.61 6.62 10.82
N PHE A 72 -1.72 5.98 10.46
CA PHE A 72 -1.69 4.64 9.87
C PHE A 72 -1.01 4.59 8.50
N ILE A 73 -1.26 5.57 7.63
CA ILE A 73 -0.62 5.65 6.32
C ILE A 73 0.90 5.86 6.47
N THR A 74 1.30 6.76 7.37
CA THR A 74 2.73 7.00 7.62
C THR A 74 3.40 5.76 8.20
N PHE A 75 2.72 5.06 9.12
CA PHE A 75 3.18 3.79 9.66
C PHE A 75 3.34 2.73 8.56
N PHE A 76 2.33 2.56 7.71
CA PHE A 76 2.35 1.65 6.57
C PHE A 76 3.56 1.90 5.65
N PHE A 77 3.77 3.13 5.19
CA PHE A 77 4.90 3.43 4.30
C PHE A 77 6.26 3.29 4.97
N THR A 78 6.34 3.57 6.27
CA THR A 78 7.56 3.33 7.05
C THR A 78 7.90 1.84 7.08
N THR A 79 6.90 0.96 7.24
CA THR A 79 7.11 -0.50 7.17
C THR A 79 7.57 -0.96 5.79
N ILE A 80 7.02 -0.39 4.70
CA ILE A 80 7.52 -0.64 3.34
C ILE A 80 9.00 -0.24 3.22
N GLY A 81 9.40 0.89 3.79
CA GLY A 81 10.79 1.33 3.81
C GLY A 81 11.73 0.31 4.47
N LEU A 82 11.30 -0.33 5.56
CA LEU A 82 12.08 -1.36 6.26
C LEU A 82 12.30 -2.64 5.44
N GLU A 83 11.47 -2.89 4.42
CA GLU A 83 11.61 -4.05 3.51
C GLU A 83 12.66 -3.82 2.42
N ILE A 84 13.04 -2.56 2.15
CA ILE A 84 13.96 -2.21 1.08
C ILE A 84 15.42 -2.30 1.57
N SER A 85 16.18 -3.26 1.01
CA SER A 85 17.64 -3.33 1.21
C SER A 85 18.42 -3.25 -0.09
N ILE A 86 19.56 -2.55 -0.06
CA ILE A 86 20.53 -2.45 -1.16
C ILE A 86 20.95 -3.84 -1.63
N ASN A 87 21.08 -4.79 -0.71
CA ASN A 87 21.46 -6.17 -1.05
C ASN A 87 20.39 -6.87 -1.90
N LEU A 88 19.10 -6.62 -1.64
CA LEU A 88 18.00 -7.14 -2.46
C LEU A 88 17.95 -6.44 -3.83
N ILE A 89 18.16 -5.12 -3.87
CA ILE A 89 18.21 -4.36 -5.14
C ILE A 89 19.36 -4.87 -6.01
N LYS A 90 20.54 -5.08 -5.43
CA LYS A 90 21.71 -5.63 -6.14
C LYS A 90 21.45 -7.02 -6.71
N LYS A 91 20.68 -7.87 -6.02
CA LYS A 91 20.28 -9.20 -6.53
C LYS A 91 19.38 -9.11 -7.76
N GLY A 92 18.57 -8.06 -7.88
CA GLY A 92 17.76 -7.81 -9.09
C GLY A 92 18.59 -7.45 -10.33
N GLY A 93 19.84 -7.01 -10.13
CA GLY A 93 20.82 -6.75 -11.19
C GLY A 93 20.34 -5.75 -12.25
N SER A 94 20.85 -5.90 -13.47
CA SER A 94 20.53 -5.00 -14.58
C SER A 94 19.08 -5.10 -15.07
N VAL A 95 18.40 -6.21 -14.79
CA VAL A 95 16.98 -6.39 -15.16
C VAL A 95 16.10 -5.49 -14.30
N LEU A 96 16.33 -5.46 -12.99
CA LEU A 96 15.58 -4.60 -12.07
C LEU A 96 15.79 -3.12 -12.39
N PHE A 97 17.02 -2.70 -12.69
CA PHE A 97 17.29 -1.30 -13.02
C PHE A 97 16.63 -0.86 -14.34
N ARG A 98 16.67 -1.70 -15.38
CA ARG A 98 15.95 -1.45 -16.65
C ARG A 98 14.44 -1.38 -16.43
N TYR A 99 13.90 -2.30 -15.63
CA TYR A 99 12.49 -2.30 -15.27
C TYR A 99 12.11 -1.01 -14.53
N TRP A 100 12.91 -0.57 -13.55
CA TRP A 100 12.69 0.66 -12.81
C TRP A 100 12.68 1.91 -13.72
N ILE A 101 13.60 2.00 -14.69
CA ILE A 101 13.57 3.10 -15.68
C ILE A 101 12.28 3.07 -16.50
N LEU A 102 11.86 1.89 -16.99
CA LEU A 102 10.63 1.75 -17.76
C LEU A 102 9.40 2.16 -16.95
N CYS A 103 9.33 1.74 -15.69
CA CYS A 103 8.30 2.20 -14.74
C CYS A 103 8.33 3.72 -14.57
N GLY A 104 9.51 4.31 -14.36
CA GLY A 104 9.65 5.76 -14.25
C GLY A 104 9.15 6.51 -15.49
N VAL A 105 9.52 6.06 -16.68
CA VAL A 105 9.02 6.66 -17.95
C VAL A 105 7.49 6.53 -18.03
N LEU A 106 6.95 5.35 -17.70
CA LEU A 106 5.50 5.14 -17.68
C LEU A 106 4.80 6.07 -16.68
N ALA A 107 5.37 6.26 -15.49
CA ALA A 107 4.87 7.16 -14.46
C ALA A 107 4.77 8.60 -14.97
N PHE A 108 5.82 9.09 -15.64
CA PHE A 108 5.81 10.41 -16.25
C PHE A 108 4.72 10.53 -17.34
N CYS A 109 4.60 9.53 -18.22
CA CYS A 109 3.57 9.49 -19.24
C CYS A 109 2.15 9.51 -18.64
N GLN A 110 1.90 8.73 -17.57
CA GLN A 110 0.63 8.71 -16.87
C GLN A 110 0.28 10.07 -16.27
N ASN A 111 1.26 10.76 -15.66
CA ASN A 111 1.05 12.08 -15.08
C ASN A 111 0.80 13.16 -16.12
N ILE A 112 1.57 13.16 -17.21
CA ILE A 112 1.35 14.08 -18.33
C ILE A 112 -0.06 13.89 -18.89
N LEU A 113 -0.49 12.64 -19.11
CA LEU A 113 -1.82 12.32 -19.60
C LEU A 113 -2.91 12.80 -18.62
N ALA A 114 -2.76 12.50 -17.33
CA ALA A 114 -3.70 12.89 -16.28
C ALA A 114 -3.87 14.42 -16.20
N ILE A 115 -2.76 15.16 -16.19
CA ILE A 115 -2.76 16.63 -16.16
C ILE A 115 -3.33 17.23 -17.46
N THR A 116 -3.06 16.60 -18.61
CA THR A 116 -3.56 17.09 -19.90
C THR A 116 -5.07 16.91 -19.99
N ILE A 117 -5.57 15.73 -19.63
CA ILE A 117 -7.01 15.44 -19.63
C ILE A 117 -7.74 16.32 -18.62
N SER A 118 -7.20 16.51 -17.40
CA SER A 118 -7.82 17.36 -16.37
C SER A 118 -8.03 18.79 -16.87
N LYS A 119 -7.05 19.37 -17.56
CA LYS A 119 -7.17 20.69 -18.19
C LYS A 119 -8.26 20.74 -19.27
N ILE A 120 -8.38 19.69 -20.10
CA ILE A 120 -9.42 19.62 -21.14
C ILE A 120 -10.82 19.60 -20.54
N ILE A 121 -11.03 18.83 -19.46
CA ILE A 121 -12.32 18.73 -18.78
C ILE A 121 -12.55 19.83 -17.73
N LYS A 122 -11.62 20.80 -17.61
CA LYS A 122 -11.64 21.90 -16.63
C LYS A 122 -11.69 21.44 -15.16
N LEU A 123 -11.00 20.34 -14.86
CA LEU A 123 -10.77 19.83 -13.50
C LEU A 123 -9.44 20.38 -12.96
N GLU A 124 -9.35 20.54 -11.63
CA GLU A 124 -8.11 20.89 -10.94
C GLU A 124 -7.00 19.86 -11.28
N PRO A 125 -5.82 20.27 -11.80
CA PRO A 125 -4.77 19.36 -12.23
C PRO A 125 -4.23 18.41 -11.16
N LEU A 126 -4.14 18.82 -9.90
CA LEU A 126 -3.71 17.98 -8.78
C LEU A 126 -4.77 16.92 -8.46
N LEU A 127 -6.05 17.26 -8.57
CA LEU A 127 -7.11 16.26 -8.46
C LEU A 127 -7.04 15.26 -9.63
N GLY A 128 -6.76 15.74 -10.84
CA GLY A 128 -6.50 14.87 -12.00
C GLY A 128 -5.28 13.97 -11.83
N LEU A 129 -4.21 14.47 -11.22
CA LEU A 129 -2.97 13.73 -10.94
C LEU A 129 -3.21 12.49 -10.08
N MET A 130 -4.24 12.50 -9.22
CA MET A 130 -4.65 11.32 -8.46
C MET A 130 -4.98 10.15 -9.39
N CYS A 131 -5.55 10.39 -10.58
CA CYS A 131 -5.82 9.34 -11.56
C CYS A 131 -4.58 8.90 -12.37
N GLY A 132 -3.42 9.53 -12.16
CA GLY A 132 -2.15 9.24 -12.81
C GLY A 132 -1.33 8.17 -12.08
N ASN A 133 -0.02 8.37 -12.00
CA ASN A 133 0.89 7.40 -11.38
C ASN A 133 0.58 7.16 -9.90
N VAL A 134 0.04 8.16 -9.21
CA VAL A 134 -0.29 8.11 -7.79
C VAL A 134 -1.18 6.91 -7.48
N SER A 135 -2.19 6.68 -8.31
CA SER A 135 -3.08 5.52 -8.19
C SER A 135 -2.68 4.33 -9.05
N MET A 136 -2.27 4.56 -10.30
CA MET A 136 -2.06 3.48 -11.26
C MET A 136 -0.79 2.66 -10.98
N GLU A 137 0.25 3.29 -10.44
CA GLU A 137 1.49 2.62 -10.03
C GLU A 137 1.62 2.55 -8.52
N GLY A 138 1.23 3.61 -7.80
CA GLY A 138 1.32 3.67 -6.35
C GLY A 138 0.23 2.90 -5.60
N GLY A 139 -0.91 2.61 -6.23
CA GLY A 139 -2.02 1.87 -5.64
C GLY A 139 -2.73 2.61 -4.49
N HIS A 140 -3.50 1.87 -3.69
CA HIS A 140 -4.36 2.44 -2.64
C HIS A 140 -3.59 3.21 -1.57
N GLY A 141 -2.47 2.65 -1.09
CA GLY A 141 -1.67 3.31 -0.06
C GLY A 141 -1.15 4.66 -0.52
N TYR A 142 -0.59 4.73 -1.74
CA TYR A 142 0.00 5.97 -2.26
C TYR A 142 -1.09 6.99 -2.60
N SER A 143 -2.22 6.52 -3.11
CA SER A 143 -3.42 7.34 -3.32
C SER A 143 -3.93 7.99 -2.03
N ALA A 144 -3.92 7.26 -0.92
CA ALA A 144 -4.31 7.82 0.35
C ALA A 144 -3.29 8.83 0.90
N ALA A 145 -2.00 8.50 0.83
CA ALA A 145 -0.92 9.38 1.28
C ALA A 145 -0.87 10.71 0.53
N PHE A 146 -0.89 10.66 -0.81
CA PHE A 146 -0.81 11.85 -1.65
C PHE A 146 -2.16 12.57 -1.73
N GLY A 147 -3.27 11.83 -1.69
CA GLY A 147 -4.60 12.43 -1.57
C GLY A 147 -4.71 13.32 -0.33
N LEU A 148 -4.24 12.84 0.83
CA LEU A 148 -4.16 13.62 2.06
C LEU A 148 -3.30 14.86 1.91
N THR A 149 -2.15 14.71 1.26
CA THR A 149 -1.23 15.81 1.03
C THR A 149 -1.90 16.89 0.17
N ILE A 150 -2.64 16.49 -0.86
CA ILE A 150 -3.36 17.38 -1.79
C ILE A 150 -4.58 18.03 -1.11
N GLU A 151 -5.32 17.29 -0.28
CA GLU A 151 -6.42 17.85 0.52
C GLU A 151 -5.93 18.91 1.50
N ASN A 152 -4.75 18.71 2.11
CA ASN A 152 -4.11 19.72 2.96
C ASN A 152 -3.66 20.97 2.19
N LEU A 153 -3.54 20.91 0.85
CA LEU A 153 -3.32 22.06 -0.02
C LEU A 153 -4.63 22.79 -0.39
N GLY A 154 -5.77 22.34 0.11
CA GLY A 154 -7.10 22.94 -0.12
C GLY A 154 -7.89 22.30 -1.25
N ILE A 155 -7.48 21.14 -1.77
CA ILE A 155 -8.17 20.45 -2.86
C ILE A 155 -8.97 19.28 -2.31
N GLU A 156 -10.25 19.52 -2.07
CA GLU A 156 -11.15 18.56 -1.46
C GLU A 156 -11.37 17.30 -2.32
N GLY A 157 -11.45 16.13 -1.67
CA GLY A 157 -11.84 14.87 -2.30
C GLY A 157 -10.72 14.13 -3.02
N ALA A 158 -9.47 14.58 -2.92
CA ALA A 158 -8.33 13.92 -3.58
C ALA A 158 -8.10 12.49 -3.06
N VAL A 159 -8.31 12.23 -1.76
CA VAL A 159 -8.21 10.86 -1.21
C VAL A 159 -9.26 9.95 -1.86
N GLY A 160 -10.50 10.41 -1.97
CA GLY A 160 -11.61 9.64 -2.55
C GLY A 160 -11.40 9.36 -4.04
N VAL A 161 -10.96 10.35 -4.81
CA VAL A 161 -10.64 10.19 -6.24
C VAL A 161 -9.48 9.21 -6.42
N GLY A 162 -8.39 9.37 -5.66
CA GLY A 162 -7.24 8.48 -5.74
C GLY A 162 -7.57 7.03 -5.38
N LEU A 163 -8.24 6.79 -4.26
CA LEU A 163 -8.61 5.43 -3.85
C LEU A 163 -9.53 4.75 -4.88
N SER A 164 -10.45 5.53 -5.46
CA SER A 164 -11.35 5.07 -6.52
C SER A 164 -10.58 4.75 -7.80
N ALA A 165 -9.69 5.65 -8.23
CA ALA A 165 -8.82 5.45 -9.40
C ALA A 165 -7.90 4.25 -9.23
N ALA A 166 -7.34 4.02 -8.03
CA ALA A 166 -6.51 2.85 -7.73
C ALA A 166 -7.31 1.55 -7.82
N THR A 167 -8.57 1.55 -7.38
CA THR A 167 -9.46 0.38 -7.50
C THR A 167 -9.74 0.06 -8.96
N ILE A 168 -10.07 1.07 -9.76
CA ILE A 168 -10.30 0.91 -11.20
C ILE A 168 -9.01 0.45 -11.88
N GLY A 169 -7.87 1.03 -11.52
CA GLY A 169 -6.55 0.67 -12.02
C GLY A 169 -6.21 -0.79 -11.75
N LEU A 170 -6.51 -1.30 -10.55
CA LEU A 170 -6.33 -2.73 -10.22
C LEU A 170 -7.19 -3.64 -11.09
N ILE A 171 -8.47 -3.30 -11.26
CA ILE A 171 -9.42 -4.08 -12.08
C ILE A 171 -8.95 -4.08 -13.55
N MET A 172 -8.63 -2.91 -14.10
CA MET A 172 -8.13 -2.78 -15.47
C MET A 172 -6.79 -3.48 -15.66
N GLY A 173 -5.89 -3.38 -14.67
CA GLY A 173 -4.60 -4.06 -14.66
C GLY A 173 -4.75 -5.59 -14.67
N GLY A 174 -5.71 -6.14 -13.93
CA GLY A 174 -6.03 -7.57 -13.96
C GLY A 174 -6.60 -8.02 -15.30
N ILE A 175 -7.51 -7.24 -15.88
CA ILE A 175 -8.16 -7.53 -17.17
C ILE A 175 -7.16 -7.46 -18.33
N LEU A 176 -6.30 -6.44 -18.37
CA LEU A 176 -5.37 -6.20 -19.47
C LEU A 176 -4.04 -6.94 -19.29
N GLY A 177 -3.55 -7.08 -18.06
CA GLY A 177 -2.26 -7.68 -17.76
C GLY A 177 -2.18 -9.16 -18.14
N CYS A 178 -3.21 -9.95 -17.85
CA CYS A 178 -3.24 -11.38 -18.16
C CYS A 178 -3.17 -11.67 -19.68
N PRO A 179 -4.03 -11.07 -20.54
CA PRO A 179 -3.93 -11.20 -21.99
C PRO A 179 -2.59 -10.74 -22.56
N VAL A 180 -2.08 -9.60 -22.10
CA VAL A 180 -0.79 -9.05 -22.57
C VAL A 180 0.35 -10.00 -22.20
N ALA A 181 0.38 -10.48 -20.95
CA ALA A 181 1.38 -11.46 -20.52
C ALA A 181 1.33 -12.74 -21.35
N LYS A 182 0.13 -13.30 -21.58
CA LYS A 182 -0.06 -14.50 -22.41
C LYS A 182 0.40 -14.28 -23.86
N PHE A 183 0.06 -13.14 -24.44
CA PHE A 183 0.50 -12.77 -25.79
C PHE A 183 2.02 -12.69 -25.89
N LEU A 184 2.68 -12.02 -24.94
CA LEU A 184 4.13 -11.88 -24.92
C LEU A 184 4.84 -13.22 -24.72
N ILE A 185 4.34 -14.06 -23.81
CA ILE A 185 4.86 -15.43 -23.57
C ILE A 185 4.80 -16.25 -24.86
N ASN A 186 3.65 -16.26 -25.54
CA ASN A 186 3.46 -17.04 -26.77
C ASN A 186 4.30 -16.48 -27.93
N LYS A 187 4.31 -15.16 -28.11
CA LYS A 187 5.02 -14.48 -29.21
C LYS A 187 6.53 -14.69 -29.12
N TYR A 188 7.10 -14.51 -27.93
CA TYR A 188 8.55 -14.64 -27.70
C TYR A 188 8.98 -16.04 -27.25
N LYS A 189 8.05 -16.99 -27.18
CA LYS A 189 8.27 -18.38 -26.73
C LYS A 189 9.04 -18.43 -25.40
N LEU A 190 8.64 -17.57 -24.46
CA LEU A 190 9.29 -17.45 -23.16
C LEU A 190 9.15 -18.77 -22.40
N LYS A 191 10.27 -19.35 -21.99
CA LYS A 191 10.31 -20.56 -21.18
C LYS A 191 10.79 -20.20 -19.77
N PRO A 192 10.23 -20.83 -18.72
CA PRO A 192 10.81 -20.73 -17.40
C PRO A 192 12.26 -21.20 -17.43
N SER A 193 13.13 -20.50 -16.70
CA SER A 193 14.53 -20.92 -16.55
C SER A 193 14.59 -22.38 -16.08
N SER A 194 15.44 -23.19 -16.70
CA SER A 194 15.60 -24.63 -16.45
C SER A 194 16.05 -24.97 -15.02
N ASN A 195 16.32 -23.97 -14.18
CA ASN A 195 16.69 -24.13 -12.78
C ASN A 195 15.50 -23.93 -11.80
N ILE A 196 14.26 -23.92 -12.30
CA ILE A 196 13.06 -23.83 -11.47
C ILE A 196 12.33 -25.18 -11.55
N ASP A 197 12.42 -25.98 -10.48
CA ASP A 197 11.62 -27.19 -10.30
C ASP A 197 10.12 -26.85 -10.35
N LEU A 198 9.53 -27.04 -11.53
CA LEU A 198 8.11 -26.87 -11.80
C LEU A 198 7.33 -28.14 -11.45
N SER A 199 7.50 -28.65 -10.22
CA SER A 199 6.47 -29.53 -9.64
C SER A 199 5.24 -28.65 -9.37
N ILE A 200 4.43 -28.44 -10.40
CA ILE A 200 3.15 -27.74 -10.36
C ILE A 200 2.29 -28.41 -9.28
N PRO A 201 1.94 -27.74 -8.17
CA PRO A 201 0.85 -28.22 -7.34
C PRO A 201 -0.42 -27.98 -8.15
N ARG A 202 -1.13 -29.06 -8.51
CA ARG A 202 -2.52 -28.96 -9.01
C ARG A 202 -3.28 -28.01 -8.10
N TYR A 203 -3.88 -26.99 -8.72
CA TYR A 203 -4.78 -26.02 -8.12
C TYR A 203 -5.85 -26.75 -7.30
N ASN A 204 -5.64 -26.84 -5.99
CA ASN A 204 -6.63 -27.32 -5.04
C ASN A 204 -6.92 -26.17 -4.08
N ARG A 205 -8.20 -25.78 -4.05
CA ARG A 205 -8.83 -24.82 -3.13
C ARG A 205 -8.27 -24.99 -1.71
N ASN A 206 -7.40 -24.07 -1.31
CA ASN A 206 -7.16 -23.63 0.06
C ASN A 206 -6.08 -22.54 -0.01
N LEU A 207 -6.52 -21.29 -0.19
CA LEU A 207 -5.71 -20.09 0.03
C LEU A 207 -5.36 -20.02 1.52
N ASN A 208 -4.22 -20.60 1.87
CA ASN A 208 -3.45 -20.29 3.07
C ASN A 208 -2.04 -20.80 2.77
N ARG A 209 -1.19 -19.95 2.14
CA ARG A 209 0.30 -20.06 2.00
C ARG A 209 0.92 -19.42 0.74
N PHE A 210 0.25 -18.48 0.06
CA PHE A 210 0.91 -17.70 -1.00
C PHE A 210 1.72 -16.54 -0.40
N GLY A 211 2.91 -16.88 0.11
CA GLY A 211 3.89 -15.91 0.60
C GLY A 211 5.26 -16.53 0.95
N SER A 212 5.39 -17.86 1.02
CA SER A 212 6.56 -18.48 1.66
C SER A 212 7.42 -19.40 0.79
N LYS A 213 7.28 -19.36 -0.56
CA LYS A 213 8.06 -20.26 -1.43
C LYS A 213 9.01 -19.62 -2.45
N PHE A 214 9.00 -18.30 -2.65
CA PHE A 214 9.98 -17.64 -3.53
C PHE A 214 11.34 -17.34 -2.87
N PHE A 215 11.47 -17.57 -1.55
CA PHE A 215 12.69 -17.32 -0.78
C PHE A 215 13.47 -18.59 -0.40
N ARG A 216 13.19 -19.73 -1.01
CA ARG A 216 13.81 -21.01 -0.63
C ARG A 216 14.69 -21.57 -1.74
N ASN A 217 15.83 -20.93 -2.02
CA ASN A 217 17.04 -21.71 -2.24
C ASN A 217 18.36 -20.96 -2.00
N LYS A 218 19.12 -21.53 -1.05
CA LYS A 218 20.57 -21.51 -0.83
C LYS A 218 21.31 -20.17 -0.88
N ASN A 219 21.47 -19.57 0.30
CA ASN A 219 22.82 -19.42 0.84
C ASN A 219 22.82 -19.91 2.29
N ARG A 220 23.75 -20.84 2.58
CA ARG A 220 24.08 -21.31 3.92
C ARG A 220 24.59 -20.13 4.73
N ILE A 221 23.70 -19.47 5.46
CA ILE A 221 24.07 -18.75 6.68
C ILE A 221 23.47 -19.60 7.80
N LYS A 222 24.35 -19.99 8.72
CA LYS A 222 24.12 -20.95 9.81
C LYS A 222 22.69 -20.88 10.36
N ASN A 223 22.00 -22.02 10.26
CA ASN A 223 20.93 -22.39 11.16
C ASN A 223 21.42 -22.16 12.59
N ASN A 224 20.89 -21.13 13.24
CA ASN A 224 20.57 -21.23 14.65
C ASN A 224 19.07 -20.93 14.77
N ASN A 225 18.38 -21.89 15.37
CA ASN A 225 17.03 -21.87 15.87
C ASN A 225 16.49 -20.46 16.18
N PHE A 226 15.51 -19.99 15.41
CA PHE A 226 14.55 -19.01 15.91
C PHE A 226 13.25 -19.13 15.11
N SER A 227 12.48 -20.18 15.40
CA SER A 227 11.03 -20.00 15.47
C SER A 227 10.76 -19.05 16.65
N LYS A 228 11.04 -17.75 16.44
CA LYS A 228 10.80 -16.68 17.42
C LYS A 228 9.30 -16.66 17.62
N THR A 229 8.84 -17.26 18.72
CA THR A 229 7.50 -17.02 19.24
C THR A 229 7.34 -15.51 19.28
N ILE A 230 6.26 -14.99 18.68
CA ILE A 230 5.98 -13.56 18.71
C ILE A 230 5.68 -13.23 20.17
N THR A 231 6.65 -12.67 20.88
CA THR A 231 6.48 -12.21 22.25
C THR A 231 6.04 -10.74 22.25
N PRO A 232 5.36 -10.27 23.31
CA PRO A 232 5.02 -8.85 23.44
C PRO A 232 6.25 -7.93 23.37
N SER A 233 7.40 -8.38 23.86
CA SER A 233 8.66 -7.63 23.77
C SER A 233 9.11 -7.45 22.31
N VAL A 234 9.20 -8.54 21.53
CA VAL A 234 9.59 -8.48 20.12
C VAL A 234 8.57 -7.64 19.33
N PHE A 235 7.28 -7.72 19.67
CA PHE A 235 6.26 -6.86 19.10
C PHE A 235 6.56 -5.36 19.34
N LEU A 236 6.75 -4.98 20.60
CA LEU A 236 7.02 -3.60 20.99
C LEU A 236 8.35 -3.08 20.45
N GLU A 237 9.38 -3.93 20.34
CA GLU A 237 10.66 -3.57 19.72
C GLU A 237 10.50 -3.16 18.25
N GLN A 238 9.75 -3.93 17.44
CA GLN A 238 9.51 -3.57 16.03
C GLN A 238 8.64 -2.32 15.91
N VAL A 239 7.61 -2.17 16.76
CA VAL A 239 6.76 -0.97 16.77
C VAL A 239 7.56 0.27 17.16
N LEU A 240 8.39 0.17 18.20
CA LEU A 240 9.29 1.24 18.63
C LEU A 240 10.23 1.65 17.49
N LEU A 241 10.82 0.68 16.79
CA LEU A 241 11.66 0.95 15.64
C LEU A 241 10.92 1.75 14.55
N ILE A 242 9.70 1.33 14.20
CA ILE A 242 8.88 2.01 13.20
C ILE A 242 8.61 3.45 13.66
N PHE A 243 8.24 3.67 14.93
CA PHE A 243 8.03 5.01 15.47
C PHE A 243 9.30 5.87 15.46
N ILE A 244 10.48 5.31 15.74
CA ILE A 244 11.76 6.03 15.60
C ILE A 244 11.96 6.48 14.15
N CYS A 245 11.69 5.59 13.18
CA CYS A 245 11.80 5.92 11.75
C CYS A 245 10.79 7.02 11.33
N ILE A 246 9.57 6.99 11.86
CA ILE A 246 8.56 8.04 11.62
C ILE A 246 9.04 9.37 12.18
N ASN A 247 9.43 9.42 13.46
CA ASN A 247 9.85 10.67 14.10
C ASN A 247 11.07 11.29 13.40
N THR A 248 12.04 10.47 13.02
CA THR A 248 13.21 10.92 12.26
C THR A 248 12.83 11.40 10.85
N GLY A 249 11.92 10.71 10.17
CA GLY A 249 11.39 11.14 8.87
C GLY A 249 10.64 12.47 8.90
N GLU A 250 9.84 12.70 9.95
CA GLU A 250 9.12 13.95 10.17
C GLU A 250 10.09 15.12 10.39
N ILE A 251 11.12 14.90 11.21
CA ILE A 251 12.20 15.89 11.42
C ILE A 251 12.88 16.21 10.09
N ILE A 252 13.20 15.20 9.27
CA ILE A 252 13.80 15.40 7.94
C ILE A 252 12.88 16.26 7.06
N SER A 253 11.58 15.95 7.01
CA SER A 253 10.62 16.73 6.21
C SER A 253 10.59 18.20 6.65
N ARG A 254 10.46 18.44 7.95
CA ARG A 254 10.42 19.80 8.51
C ARG A 254 11.71 20.57 8.26
N CYS A 255 12.88 19.94 8.45
CA CYS A 255 14.17 20.56 8.15
C CYS A 255 14.27 20.94 6.66
N PHE A 256 13.80 20.08 5.77
CA PHE A 256 13.82 20.36 4.33
C PHE A 256 12.89 21.51 3.96
N TYR A 257 11.70 21.55 4.54
CA TYR A 257 10.76 22.67 4.35
C TYR A 257 11.36 24.01 4.80
N ILE A 258 11.96 24.05 5.99
CA ILE A 258 12.57 25.28 6.52
C ILE A 258 13.76 25.74 5.66
N THR A 259 14.55 24.79 5.13
CA THR A 259 15.79 25.11 4.41
C THR A 259 15.54 25.50 2.95
N PHE A 260 14.64 24.78 2.27
CA PHE A 260 14.44 24.90 0.82
C PHE A 260 13.07 25.48 0.44
N ASN A 261 12.17 25.69 1.40
CA ASN A 261 10.78 26.09 1.17
C ASN A 261 10.02 25.11 0.23
N ILE A 262 10.39 23.84 0.28
CA ILE A 262 9.77 22.75 -0.50
C ILE A 262 9.05 21.82 0.47
N LEU A 263 7.74 21.63 0.26
CA LEU A 263 6.93 20.67 1.01
C LEU A 263 7.21 19.25 0.50
N LEU A 264 7.96 18.49 1.29
CA LEU A 264 8.09 17.05 1.10
C LEU A 264 6.96 16.32 1.84
N PRO A 265 6.21 15.43 1.18
CA PRO A 265 5.24 14.60 1.87
C PRO A 265 5.93 13.79 2.98
N SER A 266 5.48 13.96 4.23
CA SER A 266 6.09 13.28 5.38
C SER A 266 6.15 11.76 5.21
N VAL A 267 5.12 11.18 4.60
CA VAL A 267 5.06 9.74 4.28
C VAL A 267 6.31 9.28 3.49
N VAL A 268 6.79 10.11 2.56
CA VAL A 268 7.97 9.81 1.74
C VAL A 268 9.25 9.88 2.58
N THR A 269 9.41 10.92 3.40
CA THR A 269 10.62 11.07 4.24
C THR A 269 10.68 10.02 5.34
N CYS A 270 9.55 9.61 5.91
CA CYS A 270 9.45 8.50 6.86
C CYS A 270 9.83 7.16 6.22
N MET A 271 9.34 6.88 5.01
CA MET A 271 9.78 5.71 4.23
C MET A 271 11.29 5.73 4.00
N PHE A 272 11.86 6.85 3.54
CA PHE A 272 13.31 6.96 3.32
C PHE A 272 14.13 6.82 4.60
N SER A 273 13.66 7.37 5.73
CA SER A 273 14.29 7.16 7.03
C SER A 273 14.38 5.67 7.38
N ALA A 274 13.28 4.93 7.17
CA ALA A 274 13.27 3.48 7.34
C ALA A 274 14.20 2.74 6.38
N VAL A 275 14.31 3.16 5.11
CA VAL A 275 15.30 2.59 4.15
C VAL A 275 16.71 2.80 4.67
N ILE A 276 17.05 4.00 5.13
CA ILE A 276 18.38 4.31 5.68
C ILE A 276 18.65 3.43 6.90
N PHE A 277 17.71 3.36 7.85
CA PHE A 277 17.83 2.50 9.02
C PHE A 277 18.06 1.05 8.63
N ARG A 278 17.22 0.48 7.74
CA ARG A 278 17.31 -0.90 7.27
C ARG A 278 18.70 -1.22 6.74
N ASN A 279 19.26 -0.34 5.91
CA ASN A 279 20.55 -0.56 5.27
C ASN A 279 21.75 -0.34 6.21
N LEU A 280 21.62 0.51 7.21
CA LEU A 280 22.60 0.62 8.30
C LEU A 280 22.55 -0.62 9.20
N ASN A 281 21.34 -1.05 9.55
CA ASN A 281 21.12 -2.22 10.38
C ASN A 281 21.64 -3.51 9.72
N ASP A 282 21.52 -3.66 8.40
CA ASP A 282 22.08 -4.80 7.66
C ASP A 282 23.63 -4.87 7.73
N LYS A 283 24.30 -3.75 8.02
CA LYS A 283 25.76 -3.69 8.18
C LYS A 283 26.21 -3.85 9.62
N ILE A 284 25.49 -3.22 10.55
CA ILE A 284 25.89 -3.08 11.95
C ILE A 284 25.22 -4.14 12.85
N ASN A 285 24.10 -4.74 12.40
CA ASN A 285 23.26 -5.68 13.15
C ASN A 285 22.80 -5.13 14.51
N ILE A 286 22.25 -3.91 14.51
CA ILE A 286 21.75 -3.24 15.72
C ILE A 286 20.55 -4.00 16.30
N LEU A 287 19.62 -4.43 15.45
CA LEU A 287 18.38 -5.09 15.84
C LEU A 287 17.99 -6.18 14.84
N GLU A 288 17.52 -7.34 15.33
CA GLU A 288 17.03 -8.41 14.47
C GLU A 288 15.61 -8.11 13.97
N LEU A 289 15.47 -7.86 12.67
CA LEU A 289 14.18 -7.51 12.05
C LEU A 289 13.32 -8.75 11.82
N ASN A 290 12.11 -8.77 12.39
CA ASN A 290 11.14 -9.82 12.17
C ASN A 290 10.20 -9.45 11.02
N PHE A 291 10.57 -9.82 9.79
CA PHE A 291 9.79 -9.47 8.58
C PHE A 291 8.36 -9.99 8.60
N LYS A 292 8.09 -11.15 9.21
CA LYS A 292 6.70 -11.64 9.32
C LYS A 292 5.84 -10.72 10.18
N LEU A 293 6.41 -10.17 11.25
CA LEU A 293 5.72 -9.24 12.11
C LEU A 293 5.59 -7.86 11.44
N ILE A 294 6.63 -7.38 10.77
CA ILE A 294 6.58 -6.13 10.00
C ILE A 294 5.50 -6.23 8.90
N ASP A 295 5.44 -7.35 8.16
CA ASP A 295 4.41 -7.63 7.15
C ASP A 295 3.00 -7.63 7.75
N PHE A 296 2.82 -8.26 8.92
CA PHE A 296 1.54 -8.27 9.63
C PHE A 296 1.11 -6.86 10.05
N LEU A 297 2.04 -6.07 10.61
CA LEU A 297 1.81 -4.69 11.04
C LEU A 297 1.47 -3.78 9.84
N LYS A 298 2.16 -3.98 8.71
CA LYS A 298 1.88 -3.33 7.43
C LYS A 298 0.44 -3.60 6.98
N GLU A 299 0.05 -4.87 6.88
CA GLU A 299 -1.31 -5.26 6.46
C GLU A 299 -2.39 -4.74 7.42
N LEU A 300 -2.13 -4.76 8.73
CA LEU A 300 -3.04 -4.23 9.74
C LEU A 300 -3.25 -2.71 9.58
N SER A 301 -2.17 -1.95 9.42
CA SER A 301 -2.24 -0.49 9.25
C SER A 301 -2.98 -0.07 7.98
N LEU A 302 -2.76 -0.78 6.86
CA LEU A 302 -3.48 -0.54 5.60
C LEU A 302 -4.92 -1.04 5.64
N GLY A 303 -5.22 -2.06 6.43
CA GLY A 303 -6.54 -2.68 6.47
C GLY A 303 -7.58 -1.92 7.30
N ILE A 304 -7.12 -1.24 8.36
CA ILE A 304 -7.96 -0.47 9.28
C ILE A 304 -8.25 0.94 8.75
N PHE A 305 -7.31 1.49 7.99
CA PHE A 305 -7.51 2.71 7.24
C PHE A 305 -8.39 2.44 6.01
#